data_AF-H2XS59-F1
#
_entry.id   AF-H2XS59-F1
#
_cell.length_a   1.000
_cell.length_b   1.000
_cell.length_c   1.000
_cell.angle_alpha   90.00
_cell.angle_beta   90.00
_cell.angle_gamma   90.00
#
_symmetry.space_group_name_H-M   'P 1'
#
loop_
_entity.id
_entity.type
_entity.pdbx_description
1 polymer ?
#
loop_
_entity_poly.entity_id
_entity_poly.type
_entity_poly.pdbx_seq_one_letter_code
_entity_poly.pdbx_strand_id
1 'polypeptide(L)'
;MPSFNFVIPSNREDLLSRTAGQYYVEEVYSTRKIPVKIQEAKPSLHKSAGLDITQHFDAFYSVVTNFIQLDVSTKQVSWTILTKVCELFTNELSKFLHAEADDQLNEMLQTKYLNALKMNIYLLTQMIDSYLSLSRKEDRENSTTTKNKKSSKAKSSTALGIDWESECQRSVHILMSVFDLDIHRLWNAQLVEDELTSLVCNLCFKILEDPTMVKSKLVKSSVLNLLGCII
;
A
#
# COMPACT_ATOMS: atom_id res chain seq x y z
N MET A 1 5.36 -16.60 -17.94
CA MET A 1 5.44 -16.80 -16.48
C MET A 1 4.31 -17.74 -16.10
N PRO A 2 4.53 -18.76 -15.24
CA PRO A 2 3.40 -19.51 -14.70
C PRO A 2 2.44 -18.51 -14.04
N SER A 3 1.15 -18.62 -14.35
CA SER A 3 0.11 -17.83 -13.71
C SER A 3 0.06 -18.22 -12.24
N PHE A 4 0.53 -17.35 -11.36
CA PHE A 4 0.29 -17.46 -9.94
C PHE A 4 -0.97 -16.67 -9.57
N ASN A 5 -1.56 -16.99 -8.42
CA ASN A 5 -2.56 -16.16 -7.78
C ASN A 5 -1.96 -15.50 -6.54
N PHE A 6 -2.05 -14.18 -6.41
CA PHE A 6 -1.72 -13.51 -5.17
C PHE A 6 -2.93 -13.58 -4.23
N VAL A 7 -2.77 -14.31 -3.12
CA VAL A 7 -3.75 -14.37 -2.05
C VAL A 7 -3.37 -13.34 -1.00
N ILE A 8 -4.31 -12.47 -0.64
CA ILE A 8 -4.08 -11.47 0.39
C ILE A 8 -3.91 -12.19 1.72
N PRO A 9 -2.74 -12.05 2.39
CA PRO A 9 -2.47 -12.83 3.58
C PRO A 9 -3.19 -12.25 4.81
N SER A 10 -3.55 -13.12 5.76
CA SER A 10 -4.07 -12.67 7.06
C SER A 10 -2.95 -12.10 7.93
N ASN A 11 -1.81 -12.79 7.98
CA ASN A 11 -0.58 -12.33 8.62
C ASN A 11 0.53 -12.20 7.57
N ARG A 12 1.40 -11.21 7.71
CA ARG A 12 2.45 -10.94 6.72
C ARG A 12 3.34 -12.17 6.48
N GLU A 13 3.63 -12.91 7.54
CA GLU A 13 4.45 -14.12 7.55
C GLU A 13 3.86 -15.26 6.71
N ASP A 14 2.55 -15.24 6.44
CA ASP A 14 1.90 -16.25 5.59
C ASP A 14 2.46 -16.23 4.16
N LEU A 15 2.93 -15.07 3.68
CA LEU A 15 3.58 -14.93 2.38
C LEU A 15 4.97 -15.59 2.32
N LEU A 16 5.56 -16.00 3.44
CA LEU A 16 6.83 -16.75 3.46
C LEU A 16 6.60 -18.25 3.25
N SER A 17 5.35 -18.71 3.32
CA SER A 17 4.98 -20.10 3.12
C SER A 17 4.73 -20.40 1.65
N ARG A 18 5.38 -21.44 1.12
CA ARG A 18 5.25 -21.82 -0.28
C ARG A 18 4.03 -22.70 -0.49
N THR A 19 3.05 -22.16 -1.22
CA THR A 19 1.85 -22.91 -1.66
C THR A 19 1.85 -23.01 -3.19
N ALA A 20 1.57 -24.19 -3.73
CA ALA A 20 1.55 -24.40 -5.17
C ALA A 20 0.51 -23.51 -5.86
N GLY A 21 0.91 -22.82 -6.94
CA GLY A 21 0.04 -21.91 -7.69
C GLY A 21 -0.21 -20.55 -7.03
N GLN A 22 0.34 -20.29 -5.85
CA GLN A 22 0.23 -19.00 -5.17
C GLN A 22 1.56 -18.27 -5.16
N TYR A 23 1.48 -16.94 -5.10
CA TYR A 23 2.66 -16.12 -4.83
C TYR A 23 3.20 -16.39 -3.41
N TYR A 24 4.51 -16.42 -3.27
CA TYR A 24 5.21 -16.36 -2.00
C TYR A 24 6.44 -15.45 -2.15
N VAL A 25 6.87 -14.84 -1.06
CA VAL A 25 8.07 -14.00 -1.00
C VAL A 25 9.30 -14.91 -1.07
N GLU A 26 10.14 -14.69 -2.08
CA GLU A 26 11.34 -15.48 -2.31
C GLU A 26 12.51 -14.99 -1.45
N GLU A 27 12.69 -13.66 -1.35
CA GLU A 27 13.77 -13.05 -0.57
C GLU A 27 13.27 -11.89 0.30
N VAL A 28 13.58 -11.96 1.60
CA VAL A 28 13.49 -10.81 2.50
C VAL A 28 14.86 -10.15 2.56
N TYR A 29 15.01 -9.01 1.89
CA TYR A 29 16.26 -8.27 1.80
C TYR A 29 16.64 -7.65 3.15
N SER A 30 17.93 -7.70 3.49
CA SER A 30 18.48 -6.97 4.64
C SER A 30 18.34 -5.46 4.47
N THR A 31 18.31 -4.71 5.57
CA THR A 31 18.26 -3.23 5.60
C THR A 31 19.33 -2.55 4.73
N ARG A 32 20.49 -3.18 4.53
CA ARG A 32 21.56 -2.68 3.66
C ARG A 32 21.26 -2.82 2.16
N LYS A 33 20.54 -3.87 1.77
CA LYS A 33 20.20 -4.16 0.37
C LYS A 33 18.92 -3.47 -0.09
N ILE A 34 17.98 -3.22 0.84
CA ILE A 34 16.67 -2.62 0.55
C ILE A 34 16.77 -1.33 -0.30
N PRO A 35 17.61 -0.33 0.03
CA PRO A 35 17.67 0.92 -0.73
C PRO A 35 18.02 0.70 -2.20
N VAL A 36 18.96 -0.20 -2.47
CA VAL A 36 19.38 -0.57 -3.83
C VAL A 36 18.23 -1.25 -4.57
N LYS A 37 17.57 -2.23 -3.94
CA LYS A 37 16.46 -2.97 -4.56
C LYS A 37 15.26 -2.09 -4.89
N ILE A 38 14.93 -1.13 -4.03
CA ILE A 38 13.86 -0.16 -4.28
C ILE A 38 14.19 0.74 -5.47
N GLN A 39 15.45 1.19 -5.59
CA GLN A 39 15.88 1.99 -6.74
C GLN A 39 15.92 1.18 -8.04
N GLU A 40 16.34 -0.10 -7.99
CA GLU A 40 16.32 -1.02 -9.14
C GLU A 40 14.90 -1.28 -9.65
N ALA A 41 13.90 -1.35 -8.75
CA ALA A 41 12.50 -1.58 -9.12
C ALA A 41 11.85 -0.38 -9.82
N LYS A 42 12.27 0.85 -9.46
CA LYS A 42 11.61 2.09 -9.88
C LYS A 42 11.44 2.23 -11.40
N PRO A 43 12.47 2.03 -12.26
CA PRO A 43 12.31 2.22 -13.71
C PRO A 43 11.30 1.26 -14.32
N SER A 44 11.30 -0.02 -13.92
CA SER A 44 10.36 -1.02 -14.45
C SER A 44 8.93 -0.67 -14.03
N LEU A 45 8.72 -0.38 -12.74
CA LEU A 45 7.41 -0.02 -12.21
C LEU A 45 6.84 1.24 -12.85
N HIS A 46 7.66 2.25 -13.11
CA HIS A 46 7.21 3.44 -13.83
C HIS A 46 6.85 3.13 -15.29
N LYS A 47 7.70 2.39 -15.99
CA LYS A 47 7.49 2.04 -17.40
C LYS A 47 6.24 1.17 -17.60
N SER A 48 5.98 0.24 -16.67
CA SER A 48 4.85 -0.68 -16.72
C SER A 48 3.58 -0.14 -16.05
N ALA A 49 3.57 1.14 -15.63
CA ALA A 49 2.51 1.73 -14.81
C ALA A 49 2.09 0.85 -13.61
N GLY A 50 3.06 0.26 -12.91
CA GLY A 50 2.85 -0.53 -11.69
C GLY A 50 2.47 -2.00 -11.88
N LEU A 51 2.26 -2.46 -13.13
CA LEU A 51 2.00 -3.89 -13.42
C LEU A 51 3.17 -4.82 -13.02
N ASP A 52 4.41 -4.34 -13.11
CA ASP A 52 5.60 -5.11 -12.75
C ASP A 52 5.83 -5.18 -11.23
N ILE A 53 4.88 -4.74 -10.40
CA ILE A 53 4.95 -4.97 -8.95
C ILE A 53 5.08 -6.46 -8.63
N THR A 54 4.50 -7.30 -9.48
CA THR A 54 4.60 -8.77 -9.43
C THR A 54 6.02 -9.30 -9.47
N GLN A 55 6.98 -8.53 -10.02
CA GLN A 55 8.40 -8.90 -10.10
C GLN A 55 9.24 -8.21 -9.02
N HIS A 56 8.69 -7.18 -8.37
CA HIS A 56 9.40 -6.33 -7.42
C HIS A 56 8.77 -6.32 -6.01
N PHE A 57 7.77 -7.17 -5.78
CA PHE A 57 6.99 -7.21 -4.56
C PHE A 57 7.88 -7.44 -3.34
N ASP A 58 8.83 -8.38 -3.43
CA ASP A 58 9.79 -8.72 -2.37
C ASP A 58 10.59 -7.51 -1.86
N ALA A 59 10.91 -6.54 -2.75
CA ALA A 59 11.62 -5.33 -2.36
C ALA A 59 10.78 -4.47 -1.40
N PHE A 60 9.50 -4.24 -1.73
CA PHE A 60 8.59 -3.47 -0.88
C PHE A 60 8.10 -4.27 0.33
N TYR A 61 7.93 -5.58 0.20
CA TYR A 61 7.67 -6.47 1.32
C TYR A 61 8.80 -6.39 2.36
N SER A 62 10.05 -6.35 1.90
CA SER A 62 11.21 -6.18 2.77
C SER A 62 11.24 -4.82 3.47
N VAL A 63 10.74 -3.76 2.80
CA VAL A 63 10.57 -2.43 3.42
C VAL A 63 9.58 -2.50 4.58
N VAL A 64 8.37 -3.03 4.37
CA VAL A 64 7.34 -3.06 5.44
C VAL A 64 7.75 -3.98 6.60
N THR A 65 8.50 -5.04 6.31
CA THR A 65 8.99 -5.99 7.32
C THR A 65 10.10 -5.39 8.19
N ASN A 66 11.01 -4.62 7.60
CA ASN A 66 12.13 -3.99 8.31
C ASN A 66 11.89 -2.50 8.61
N PHE A 67 10.64 -2.05 8.53
CA PHE A 67 10.34 -0.61 8.43
C PHE A 67 10.94 0.19 9.58
N ILE A 68 10.85 -0.31 10.81
CA ILE A 68 11.35 0.40 11.99
C ILE A 68 12.87 0.63 11.90
N GLN A 69 13.63 -0.38 11.44
CA GLN A 69 15.09 -0.37 11.38
C GLN A 69 15.66 0.42 10.20
N LEU A 70 14.83 0.80 9.22
CA LEU A 70 15.27 1.59 8.07
C LEU A 70 15.58 3.03 8.47
N ASP A 71 16.53 3.66 7.78
CA ASP A 71 16.74 5.09 7.89
C ASP A 71 15.57 5.88 7.26
N VAL A 72 15.45 7.15 7.64
CA VAL A 72 14.35 8.04 7.20
C VAL A 72 14.36 8.22 5.67
N SER A 73 15.54 8.31 5.05
CA SER A 73 15.65 8.51 3.60
C SER A 73 15.10 7.31 2.83
N THR A 74 15.45 6.10 3.26
CA THR A 74 14.94 4.87 2.63
C THR A 74 13.43 4.75 2.78
N LYS A 75 12.85 5.11 3.95
CA LYS A 75 11.40 5.14 4.15
C LYS A 75 10.71 6.10 3.19
N GLN A 76 11.19 7.35 3.13
CA GLN A 76 10.67 8.40 2.24
C GLN A 76 10.72 7.96 0.77
N VAL A 77 11.88 7.49 0.30
CA VAL A 77 12.06 7.04 -1.08
C VAL A 77 11.11 5.90 -1.42
N SER A 78 11.00 4.90 -0.54
CA SER A 78 10.10 3.76 -0.74
C SER A 78 8.64 4.20 -0.79
N TRP A 79 8.23 5.12 0.10
CA TRP A 79 6.90 5.71 0.12
C TRP A 79 6.60 6.48 -1.17
N THR A 80 7.49 7.38 -1.60
CA THR A 80 7.32 8.17 -2.82
C THR A 80 7.20 7.29 -4.06
N ILE A 81 8.02 6.24 -4.16
CA ILE A 81 7.94 5.31 -5.29
C ILE A 81 6.63 4.54 -5.24
N LEU A 82 6.27 3.93 -4.12
CA LEU A 82 5.07 3.11 -4.02
C LEU A 82 3.79 3.91 -4.29
N THR A 83 3.62 5.07 -3.64
CA THR A 83 2.45 5.93 -3.87
C THR A 83 2.34 6.35 -5.33
N LYS A 84 3.47 6.73 -5.96
CA LYS A 84 3.47 7.08 -7.38
C LYS A 84 3.11 5.90 -8.27
N VAL A 85 3.60 4.71 -7.94
CA VAL A 85 3.30 3.47 -8.67
C VAL A 85 1.82 3.13 -8.55
N CYS A 86 1.22 3.26 -7.36
CA CYS A 86 -0.21 3.06 -7.18
C CYS A 86 -1.05 4.06 -7.99
N GLU A 87 -0.68 5.35 -8.02
CA GLU A 87 -1.35 6.34 -8.88
C GLU A 87 -1.29 5.99 -10.37
N LEU A 88 -0.11 5.59 -10.85
CA LEU A 88 0.07 5.17 -12.24
C LEU A 88 -0.78 3.93 -12.54
N PHE A 89 -0.79 2.98 -11.61
CA PHE A 89 -1.56 1.75 -11.73
C PHE A 89 -3.07 2.01 -11.74
N THR A 90 -3.61 2.87 -10.87
CA THR A 90 -5.03 3.22 -10.87
C THR A 90 -5.46 3.81 -12.22
N ASN A 91 -4.65 4.71 -12.78
CA ASN A 91 -4.92 5.28 -14.10
C ASN A 91 -4.86 4.23 -15.22
N GLU A 92 -3.90 3.32 -15.15
CA GLU A 92 -3.76 2.26 -16.14
C GLU A 92 -4.88 1.21 -16.03
N LEU A 93 -5.30 0.88 -14.81
CA LEU A 93 -6.42 0.00 -14.53
C LEU A 93 -7.73 0.60 -15.06
N SER A 94 -7.95 1.90 -14.85
CA SER A 94 -9.12 2.59 -15.41
C SER A 94 -9.18 2.45 -16.94
N LYS A 95 -8.07 2.69 -17.66
CA LYS A 95 -8.01 2.48 -19.12
C LYS A 95 -8.30 1.03 -19.51
N PHE A 96 -7.73 0.07 -18.78
CA PHE A 96 -7.94 -1.35 -19.02
C PHE A 96 -9.41 -1.75 -18.85
N LEU A 97 -10.09 -1.21 -17.84
CA LEU A 97 -11.51 -1.46 -17.59
C LEU A 97 -12.42 -0.75 -18.61
N HIS A 98 -12.05 0.44 -19.09
CA HIS A 98 -12.85 1.18 -20.08
C HIS A 98 -12.59 0.80 -21.55
N ALA A 99 -11.53 0.04 -21.84
CA ALA A 99 -11.31 -0.48 -23.18
C ALA A 99 -12.53 -1.31 -23.62
N GLU A 100 -13.04 -1.05 -24.84
CA GLU A 100 -14.12 -1.85 -25.42
C GLU A 100 -13.70 -3.31 -25.43
N ALA A 101 -14.60 -4.19 -24.99
CA ALA A 101 -14.33 -5.61 -24.88
C ALA A 101 -14.06 -6.18 -26.29
N ASP A 102 -12.80 -6.36 -26.63
CA ASP A 102 -12.42 -7.42 -27.57
C ASP A 102 -12.71 -8.75 -26.85
N ASP A 103 -13.34 -9.71 -27.52
CA ASP A 103 -13.98 -10.94 -26.98
C ASP A 103 -13.06 -11.87 -26.16
N GLN A 104 -11.83 -11.46 -25.88
CA GLN A 104 -10.81 -12.16 -25.12
C GLN A 104 -9.99 -11.17 -24.30
N LEU A 105 -10.54 -10.65 -23.20
CA LEU A 105 -9.69 -10.21 -22.09
C LEU A 105 -8.86 -11.43 -21.69
N ASN A 106 -7.67 -11.57 -22.28
CA ASN A 106 -6.87 -12.78 -22.14
C ASN A 106 -6.78 -13.10 -20.65
N GLU A 107 -7.24 -14.28 -20.24
CA GLU A 107 -7.30 -14.69 -18.83
C GLU A 107 -5.96 -14.45 -18.13
N MET A 108 -4.86 -14.57 -18.87
CA MET A 108 -3.51 -14.23 -18.43
C MET A 108 -3.32 -12.74 -18.12
N LEU A 109 -3.83 -11.85 -18.97
CA LEU A 109 -3.76 -10.40 -18.79
C LEU A 109 -4.65 -9.95 -17.63
N GLN A 110 -5.89 -10.44 -17.56
CA GLN A 110 -6.79 -10.18 -16.43
C GLN A 110 -6.16 -10.63 -15.11
N THR A 111 -5.62 -11.85 -15.06
CA THR A 111 -4.89 -12.37 -13.89
C THR A 111 -3.69 -11.48 -13.54
N LYS A 112 -2.96 -10.96 -14.54
CA LYS A 112 -1.84 -10.04 -14.31
C LYS A 112 -2.32 -8.74 -13.63
N TYR A 113 -3.39 -8.13 -14.14
CA TYR A 113 -3.97 -6.92 -13.54
C TYR A 113 -4.51 -7.19 -12.14
N LEU A 114 -5.19 -8.32 -11.94
CA LEU A 114 -5.73 -8.72 -10.65
C LEU A 114 -4.63 -8.90 -9.60
N ASN A 115 -3.56 -9.63 -9.93
CA ASN A 115 -2.42 -9.79 -9.02
C ASN A 115 -1.74 -8.45 -8.71
N ALA A 116 -1.52 -7.62 -9.74
CA ALA A 116 -0.92 -6.31 -9.55
C ALA A 116 -1.79 -5.40 -8.67
N LEU A 117 -3.12 -5.44 -8.83
CA LEU A 117 -4.08 -4.72 -7.99
C LEU A 117 -3.94 -5.13 -6.52
N LYS A 118 -4.06 -6.43 -6.23
CA LYS A 118 -3.97 -6.95 -4.86
C LYS A 118 -2.61 -6.64 -4.22
N MET A 119 -1.52 -6.82 -4.96
CA MET A 119 -0.17 -6.53 -4.48
C MET A 119 0.06 -5.04 -4.19
N ASN A 120 -0.37 -4.15 -5.09
CA ASN A 120 -0.23 -2.70 -4.89
C ASN A 120 -1.05 -2.23 -3.67
N ILE A 121 -2.31 -2.64 -3.57
CA ILE A 121 -3.17 -2.28 -2.42
C ILE A 121 -2.59 -2.85 -1.12
N TYR A 122 -2.18 -4.12 -1.13
CA TYR A 122 -1.54 -4.74 0.02
C TYR A 122 -0.32 -3.94 0.48
N LEU A 123 0.64 -3.68 -0.39
CA LEU A 123 1.84 -2.93 -0.01
C LEU A 123 1.51 -1.51 0.46
N LEU A 124 0.58 -0.81 -0.20
CA LEU A 124 0.18 0.54 0.19
C LEU A 124 -0.44 0.55 1.60
N THR A 125 -1.37 -0.36 1.87
CA THR A 125 -2.00 -0.49 3.20
C THR A 125 -0.97 -0.85 4.28
N GLN A 126 -0.04 -1.77 3.99
CA GLN A 126 1.03 -2.14 4.93
C GLN A 126 2.01 -0.99 5.20
N MET A 127 2.34 -0.19 4.18
CA MET A 127 3.17 1.00 4.35
C MET A 127 2.46 2.06 5.20
N ILE A 128 1.16 2.29 4.98
CA ILE A 128 0.37 3.22 5.82
C ILE A 128 0.36 2.75 7.28
N ASP A 129 0.09 1.47 7.53
CA ASP A 129 0.09 0.94 8.90
C ASP A 129 1.47 1.01 9.58
N SER A 130 2.54 0.88 8.79
CA SER A 130 3.91 1.03 9.29
C SER A 130 4.20 2.47 9.75
N TYR A 131 3.74 3.48 8.99
CA TYR A 131 3.84 4.89 9.38
C TYR A 131 2.93 5.24 10.57
N LEU A 132 1.69 4.74 10.60
CA LEU A 132 0.79 4.89 11.77
C LEU A 132 1.45 4.33 13.03
N SER A 133 2.03 3.13 12.93
CA SER A 133 2.71 2.48 14.04
C SER A 133 3.95 3.25 14.52
N LEU A 134 4.68 3.88 13.60
CA LEU A 134 5.81 4.75 13.94
C LEU A 134 5.34 6.03 14.66
N SER A 135 4.31 6.70 14.12
CA SER A 135 3.70 7.89 14.72
C SER A 135 3.20 7.62 16.15
N ARG A 136 2.50 6.50 16.37
CA ARG A 136 2.02 6.08 17.71
C ARG A 136 3.16 5.84 18.71
N LYS A 137 4.30 5.32 18.25
CA LYS A 137 5.47 5.12 19.12
C LYS A 137 6.07 6.46 19.56
N GLU A 138 6.22 7.40 18.64
CA GLU A 138 6.72 8.74 18.94
C GLU A 138 5.82 9.49 19.93
N ASP A 139 4.50 9.40 19.78
CA ASP A 139 3.56 10.03 20.71
C ASP A 139 3.66 9.46 22.14
N ARG A 140 3.90 8.14 22.25
CA ARG A 140 4.12 7.48 23.55
C ARG A 140 5.42 7.92 24.19
N GLU A 141 6.52 7.92 23.45
CA GLU A 141 7.84 8.33 23.96
C GLU A 141 7.83 9.80 24.41
N ASN A 142 7.27 10.70 23.59
CA ASN A 142 7.16 12.12 23.90
C ASN A 142 6.27 12.41 25.13
N SER A 143 5.29 11.56 25.41
CA SER A 143 4.41 11.70 26.58
C SER A 143 5.11 11.32 27.89
N THR A 144 6.17 10.50 27.84
CA THR A 144 6.93 10.08 29.04
C THR A 144 8.03 11.07 29.45
N THR A 145 8.53 11.88 28.51
CA THR A 145 9.51 12.94 28.78
C THR A 145 8.83 14.30 29.03
N THR A 146 8.95 14.81 30.25
CA THR A 146 8.33 16.02 30.80
C THR A 146 8.29 17.31 29.93
N LYS A 147 7.09 17.94 29.90
CA LYS A 147 6.78 19.38 30.05
C LYS A 147 7.08 20.47 28.98
N ASN A 148 7.52 20.21 27.75
CA ASN A 148 7.64 21.30 26.75
C ASN A 148 6.75 21.11 25.50
N LYS A 149 5.52 21.61 25.59
CA LYS A 149 4.38 21.39 24.67
C LYS A 149 4.35 22.24 23.38
N LYS A 150 5.47 22.86 22.97
CA LYS A 150 5.49 23.80 21.83
C LYS A 150 6.30 23.37 20.59
N SER A 151 6.93 22.20 20.58
CA SER A 151 7.77 21.74 19.45
C SER A 151 7.43 20.34 18.89
N SER A 152 6.34 19.69 19.34
CA SER A 152 6.06 18.28 19.01
C SER A 152 5.75 18.04 17.52
N LYS A 153 5.02 18.94 16.84
CA LYS A 153 4.64 18.76 15.44
C LYS A 153 5.86 18.79 14.49
N ALA A 154 6.87 19.59 14.80
CA ALA A 154 8.13 19.66 14.04
C ALA A 154 9.06 18.46 14.29
N LYS A 155 8.99 17.83 15.47
CA LYS A 155 9.79 16.64 15.78
C LYS A 155 9.22 15.37 15.13
N SER A 156 7.90 15.22 15.13
CA SER A 156 7.22 14.11 14.46
C SER A 156 7.43 14.14 12.93
N SER A 157 7.34 15.32 12.30
CA SER A 157 7.63 15.44 10.86
C SER A 157 9.09 15.14 10.51
N THR A 158 10.03 15.38 11.44
CA THR A 158 11.46 15.09 11.24
C THR A 158 11.76 13.59 11.32
N ALA A 159 11.10 12.86 12.22
CA ALA A 159 11.31 11.43 12.41
C ALA A 159 10.57 10.57 11.37
N LEU A 160 9.39 11.01 10.92
CA LEU A 160 8.69 10.43 9.77
C LEU A 160 9.31 10.84 8.44
N GLY A 161 9.98 12.01 8.41
CA GLY A 161 10.58 12.60 7.22
C GLY A 161 9.56 13.16 6.20
N ILE A 162 8.27 12.94 6.39
CA ILE A 162 7.23 13.37 5.45
C ILE A 162 6.14 14.14 6.19
N ASP A 163 5.38 14.95 5.44
CA ASP A 163 4.10 15.47 5.93
C ASP A 163 3.09 14.32 5.96
N TRP A 164 3.14 13.55 7.04
CA TRP A 164 2.38 12.31 7.17
C TRP A 164 0.87 12.54 7.10
N GLU A 165 0.37 13.69 7.57
CA GLU A 165 -1.05 14.03 7.48
C GLU A 165 -1.50 14.16 6.00
N SER A 166 -0.74 14.92 5.21
CA SER A 166 -1.01 15.11 3.78
C SER A 166 -0.81 13.83 2.97
N GLU A 167 0.26 13.10 3.23
CA GLU A 167 0.57 11.85 2.52
C GLU A 167 -0.42 10.73 2.87
N CYS A 168 -0.85 10.64 4.13
CA CYS A 168 -1.93 9.74 4.53
C CYS A 168 -3.22 10.07 3.78
N GLN A 169 -3.64 11.34 3.77
CA GLN A 169 -4.80 11.78 2.99
C GLN A 169 -4.66 11.39 1.51
N ARG A 170 -3.51 11.68 0.89
CA ARG A 170 -3.25 11.33 -0.51
C ARG A 170 -3.40 9.84 -0.77
N SER A 171 -2.82 9.00 0.10
CA SER A 171 -2.89 7.55 -0.03
C SER A 171 -4.32 6.99 0.11
N VAL A 172 -5.14 7.60 0.97
CA VAL A 172 -6.57 7.28 1.09
C VAL A 172 -7.33 7.63 -0.20
N HIS A 173 -7.01 8.76 -0.85
CA HIS A 173 -7.61 9.09 -2.15
C HIS A 173 -7.20 8.12 -3.24
N ILE A 174 -5.95 7.63 -3.25
CA ILE A 174 -5.51 6.60 -4.20
C ILE A 174 -6.37 5.34 -4.03
N LEU A 175 -6.57 4.88 -2.79
CA LEU A 175 -7.43 3.73 -2.50
C LEU A 175 -8.87 3.99 -2.96
N MET A 176 -9.43 5.15 -2.64
CA MET A 176 -10.79 5.53 -3.05
C MET A 176 -10.94 5.51 -4.58
N SER A 177 -10.00 6.09 -5.32
CA SER A 177 -9.99 6.06 -6.79
C SER A 177 -9.88 4.65 -7.37
N VAL A 178 -9.39 3.66 -6.62
CA VAL A 178 -9.41 2.26 -7.05
C VAL A 178 -10.78 1.63 -6.83
N PHE A 179 -11.40 1.86 -5.67
CA PHE A 179 -12.74 1.32 -5.36
C PHE A 179 -13.85 2.00 -6.16
N ASP A 180 -13.63 3.23 -6.65
CA ASP A 180 -14.55 3.91 -7.56
C ASP A 180 -14.55 3.29 -8.98
N LEU A 181 -13.58 2.42 -9.31
CA LEU A 181 -13.56 1.70 -10.58
C LEU A 181 -14.39 0.42 -10.50
N ASP A 182 -14.86 -0.08 -11.65
CA ASP A 182 -15.54 -1.38 -11.79
C ASP A 182 -14.58 -2.57 -11.62
N ILE A 183 -13.81 -2.60 -10.53
CA ILE A 183 -12.74 -3.58 -10.28
C ILE A 183 -13.28 -5.01 -10.20
N HIS A 184 -14.57 -5.19 -9.85
CA HIS A 184 -15.21 -6.50 -9.83
C HIS A 184 -15.09 -7.24 -11.18
N ARG A 185 -14.95 -6.52 -12.30
CA ARG A 185 -14.72 -7.09 -13.65
C ARG A 185 -13.38 -7.82 -13.79
N LEU A 186 -12.43 -7.59 -12.87
CA LEU A 186 -11.18 -8.36 -12.82
C LEU A 186 -11.37 -9.76 -12.23
N TRP A 187 -12.41 -9.94 -11.42
CA TRP A 187 -12.81 -11.24 -10.93
C TRP A 187 -13.78 -11.83 -11.95
N ASN A 188 -13.50 -13.04 -12.43
CA ASN A 188 -14.48 -13.81 -13.22
C ASN A 188 -15.70 -14.25 -12.37
N ALA A 189 -15.72 -13.84 -11.10
CA ALA A 189 -16.84 -13.92 -10.17
C ALA A 189 -17.52 -12.54 -10.06
N GLN A 190 -18.82 -12.52 -9.79
CA GLN A 190 -19.59 -11.27 -9.66
C GLN A 190 -19.18 -10.40 -8.44
N LEU A 191 -18.28 -10.89 -7.57
CA LEU A 191 -17.95 -10.26 -6.30
C LEU A 191 -16.42 -10.15 -6.13
N VAL A 192 -15.99 -9.01 -5.58
CA VAL A 192 -14.62 -8.77 -5.13
C VAL A 192 -14.33 -9.63 -3.89
N GLU A 193 -13.10 -10.12 -3.76
CA GLU A 193 -12.65 -10.89 -2.60
C GLU A 193 -12.82 -10.11 -1.27
N ASP A 194 -13.43 -10.78 -0.29
CA ASP A 194 -13.69 -10.23 1.05
C ASP A 194 -12.38 -9.84 1.77
N GLU A 195 -11.27 -10.52 1.49
CA GLU A 195 -9.96 -10.22 2.07
C GLU A 195 -9.46 -8.85 1.63
N LEU A 196 -9.77 -8.42 0.39
CA LEU A 196 -9.37 -7.10 -0.11
C LEU A 196 -10.17 -5.98 0.57
N THR A 197 -11.49 -6.14 0.65
CA THR A 197 -12.37 -5.17 1.30
C THR A 197 -12.06 -5.10 2.80
N SER A 198 -11.88 -6.24 3.46
CA SER A 198 -11.50 -6.33 4.88
C SER A 198 -10.15 -5.68 5.17
N LEU A 199 -9.15 -5.88 4.31
CA LEU A 199 -7.83 -5.24 4.45
C LEU A 199 -7.94 -3.72 4.50
N VAL A 200 -8.72 -3.14 3.57
CA VAL A 200 -8.87 -1.69 3.45
C VAL A 200 -9.77 -1.13 4.55
N CYS A 201 -10.87 -1.81 4.89
CA CYS A 201 -11.71 -1.47 6.04
C CYS A 201 -10.92 -1.44 7.35
N ASN A 202 -10.12 -2.48 7.62
CA ASN A 202 -9.28 -2.55 8.81
C ASN A 202 -8.25 -1.41 8.85
N LEU A 203 -7.68 -1.04 7.70
CA LEU A 203 -6.80 0.13 7.61
C LEU A 203 -7.55 1.42 7.96
N CYS A 204 -8.75 1.63 7.40
CA CYS A 204 -9.57 2.81 7.71
C CYS A 204 -9.81 2.94 9.22
N PHE A 205 -10.17 1.84 9.90
CA PHE A 205 -10.33 1.86 11.36
C PHE A 205 -9.03 2.21 12.09
N LYS A 206 -7.89 1.62 11.69
CA LYS A 206 -6.57 1.96 12.27
C LYS A 206 -6.20 3.44 12.09
N ILE A 207 -6.59 4.08 10.98
CA ILE A 207 -6.39 5.52 10.76
C ILE A 207 -7.30 6.32 11.71
N LEU A 208 -8.56 5.93 11.87
CA LEU A 208 -9.51 6.60 12.76
C LEU A 208 -9.18 6.45 14.25
N GLU A 209 -8.48 5.38 14.63
CA GLU A 209 -7.95 5.18 15.98
C GLU A 209 -6.74 6.07 16.29
N ASP A 210 -6.05 6.61 15.28
CA ASP A 210 -4.91 7.50 15.48
C ASP A 210 -5.37 8.91 15.93
N PRO A 211 -4.97 9.39 17.12
CA PRO A 211 -5.44 10.66 17.67
C PRO A 211 -5.02 11.90 16.86
N THR A 212 -3.97 11.78 16.04
CA THR A 212 -3.47 12.87 15.19
C THR A 212 -4.27 12.90 13.88
N MET A 213 -4.47 11.75 13.25
CA MET A 213 -5.22 11.61 12.01
C MET A 213 -6.70 11.95 12.18
N VAL A 214 -7.35 11.48 13.25
CA VAL A 214 -8.79 11.71 13.48
C VAL A 214 -9.14 13.18 13.72
N LYS A 215 -8.17 14.00 14.15
CA LYS A 215 -8.31 15.46 14.30
C LYS A 215 -8.23 16.19 12.96
N SER A 216 -7.55 15.60 11.98
CA SER A 216 -7.52 16.14 10.63
C SER A 216 -8.88 15.95 9.97
N LYS A 217 -9.61 17.04 9.76
CA LYS A 217 -10.91 17.00 9.07
C LYS A 217 -10.80 16.40 7.68
N LEU A 218 -9.69 16.68 6.98
CA LEU A 218 -9.43 16.20 5.63
C LEU A 218 -9.23 14.69 5.63
N VAL A 219 -8.28 14.16 6.42
CA VAL A 219 -8.04 12.71 6.52
C VAL A 219 -9.31 11.98 6.95
N LYS A 220 -9.97 12.47 8.02
CA LYS A 220 -11.21 11.86 8.53
C LYS A 220 -12.30 11.81 7.46
N SER A 221 -12.53 12.89 6.72
CA SER A 221 -13.54 12.90 5.65
C SER A 221 -13.19 11.93 4.53
N SER A 222 -11.92 11.88 4.11
CA SER A 222 -11.48 10.96 3.06
C SER A 222 -11.63 9.49 3.47
N VAL A 223 -11.32 9.16 4.74
CA VAL A 223 -11.48 7.79 5.26
C VAL A 223 -12.95 7.39 5.32
N LEU A 224 -13.85 8.28 5.75
CA LEU A 224 -15.28 8.01 5.77
C LEU A 224 -15.85 7.83 4.35
N ASN A 225 -15.39 8.62 3.39
CA ASN A 225 -15.78 8.45 1.99
C ASN A 225 -15.29 7.12 1.43
N LEU A 226 -14.03 6.75 1.68
CA LEU A 226 -13.48 5.45 1.28
C LEU A 226 -14.29 4.29 1.87
N LEU A 227 -14.65 4.35 3.15
CA LEU A 227 -15.54 3.35 3.77
C LEU A 227 -16.89 3.28 3.07
N GLY A 228 -17.43 4.40 2.60
CA GLY A 228 -18.65 4.44 1.81
C GLY A 228 -18.52 3.79 0.42
N CYS A 229 -17.34 3.81 -0.21
CA CYS A 229 -17.10 3.17 -1.51
C CYS A 229 -16.87 1.65 -1.42
N ILE A 230 -16.50 1.12 -0.25
CA ILE A 230 -16.22 -0.31 -0.06
C ILE A 230 -17.51 -1.12 0.18
N ILE A 231 -18.61 -0.46 0.54
CA ILE A 231 -19.93 -1.05 0.85
C ILE A 231 -20.77 -1.15 -0.43
#